data_AF-A0A2V9YEF3-F1
#
_entry.id   AF-A0A2V9YEF3-F1
#
_cell.length_a   1.000
_cell.length_b   1.000
_cell.length_c   1.000
_cell.angle_alpha   90.00
_cell.angle_beta   90.00
_cell.angle_gamma   90.00
#
_symmetry.space_group_name_H-M   'P 1'
#
loop_
_entity.id
_entity.type
_entity.pdbx_description
1 polymer ?
#
loop_
_entity_poly.entity_id
_entity_poly.type
_entity_poly.pdbx_seq_one_letter_code
_entity_poly.pdbx_strand_id
1 'polypeptide(L)'
;MPKPQVTGPKPPKGLSPGAKSWWKKIVSGWELDEAGFLVLETALECFDRMRQAQKIVAKDGITATDRFGQVKVHPAVLVERDAKAGLLRALRAMNLQIEPLNDAIGRPPGS
;
A
#
# COMPACT_ATOMS: atom_id res chain seq x y z
N MET A 1 -24.64 -17.02 11.18
CA MET A 1 -24.17 -15.61 11.25
C MET A 1 -24.31 -15.00 9.86
N PRO A 2 -25.03 -13.89 9.68
CA PRO A 2 -25.07 -13.20 8.40
C PRO A 2 -23.68 -12.64 8.09
N LYS A 3 -23.21 -12.80 6.85
CA LYS A 3 -21.96 -12.18 6.38
C LYS A 3 -22.14 -10.66 6.41
N PRO A 4 -21.19 -9.86 6.92
CA PRO A 4 -21.30 -8.41 6.88
C PRO A 4 -21.50 -7.97 5.42
N GLN A 5 -22.56 -7.21 5.17
CA GLN A 5 -22.85 -6.65 3.85
C GLN A 5 -21.82 -5.55 3.58
N VAL A 6 -21.04 -5.70 2.51
CA VAL A 6 -20.03 -4.71 2.13
C VAL A 6 -20.74 -3.49 1.55
N THR A 7 -20.99 -2.47 2.36
CA THR A 7 -21.67 -1.22 1.99
C THR A 7 -20.69 -0.20 1.40
N GLY A 8 -19.91 -0.61 0.39
CA GLY A 8 -18.95 0.27 -0.27
C GLY A 8 -18.86 0.09 -1.79
N PRO A 9 -18.29 1.06 -2.50
CA PRO A 9 -18.16 1.04 -3.95
C PRO A 9 -17.35 -0.17 -4.43
N LYS A 10 -17.68 -0.63 -5.65
CA LYS A 10 -16.94 -1.72 -6.31
C LYS A 10 -15.50 -1.27 -6.57
N PRO A 11 -14.52 -2.20 -6.50
CA PRO A 11 -13.14 -1.88 -6.81
C PRO A 11 -13.01 -1.32 -8.24
N PRO A 12 -12.13 -0.34 -8.46
CA PRO A 12 -11.83 0.21 -9.78
C PRO A 12 -11.43 -0.88 -10.79
N LYS A 13 -11.85 -0.70 -12.05
CA LYS A 13 -11.67 -1.70 -13.12
C LYS A 13 -10.19 -1.97 -13.42
N GLY A 14 -9.35 -0.93 -13.33
CA GLY A 14 -7.92 -0.98 -13.66
C GLY A 14 -7.05 -1.79 -12.69
N LEU A 15 -7.55 -2.06 -11.47
CA LEU A 15 -6.79 -2.80 -10.47
C LEU A 15 -6.60 -4.27 -10.85
N SER A 16 -5.43 -4.82 -10.51
CA SER A 16 -5.14 -6.23 -10.66
C SER A 16 -6.06 -7.10 -9.78
N PRO A 17 -6.17 -8.42 -10.04
CA PRO A 17 -6.92 -9.32 -9.16
C PRO A 17 -6.42 -9.28 -7.70
N GLY A 18 -5.11 -9.11 -7.49
CA GLY A 18 -4.52 -8.99 -6.15
C GLY A 18 -4.94 -7.71 -5.45
N ALA A 19 -4.87 -6.58 -6.14
CA ALA A 19 -5.34 -5.29 -5.63
C ALA A 19 -6.85 -5.29 -5.35
N LYS A 20 -7.66 -5.86 -6.25
CA LYS A 20 -9.11 -6.03 -6.05
C LYS A 20 -9.45 -6.90 -4.83
N SER A 21 -8.63 -7.90 -4.52
CA SER A 21 -8.78 -8.71 -3.31
C SER A 21 -8.55 -7.86 -2.06
N TRP A 22 -7.49 -7.05 -2.04
CA TRP A 22 -7.21 -6.13 -0.94
C TRP A 22 -8.27 -5.05 -0.77
N TRP A 23 -8.77 -4.46 -1.86
CA TRP A 23 -9.89 -3.52 -1.83
C TRP A 23 -11.07 -4.11 -1.07
N LYS A 24 -11.52 -5.31 -1.45
CA LYS A 24 -12.66 -5.96 -0.81
C LYS A 24 -12.42 -6.21 0.68
N LYS A 25 -11.21 -6.63 1.06
CA LYS A 25 -10.86 -6.86 2.47
C LYS A 25 -10.91 -5.57 3.29
N ILE A 26 -10.39 -4.47 2.75
CA ILE A 26 -10.37 -3.18 3.45
C ILE A 26 -11.79 -2.61 3.51
N VAL A 27 -12.51 -2.55 2.40
CA VAL A 27 -13.90 -2.04 2.40
C VAL A 27 -14.86 -2.91 3.24
N SER A 28 -14.56 -4.20 3.45
CA SER A 28 -15.35 -5.04 4.38
C SER A 28 -15.02 -4.85 5.87
N GLY A 29 -13.85 -4.28 6.19
CA GLY A 29 -13.36 -4.18 7.57
C GLY A 29 -13.40 -2.77 8.14
N TRP A 30 -13.53 -1.75 7.29
CA TRP A 30 -13.48 -0.34 7.67
C TRP A 30 -14.52 0.47 6.91
N GLU A 31 -15.15 1.42 7.60
CA GLU A 31 -15.95 2.46 6.96
C GLU A 31 -15.03 3.56 6.44
N LEU A 32 -15.18 3.89 5.16
CA LEU A 32 -14.39 4.91 4.48
C LEU A 32 -15.33 5.97 3.90
N ASP A 33 -14.92 7.23 3.99
CA ASP A 33 -15.54 8.33 3.26
C ASP A 33 -14.96 8.44 1.83
N GLU A 34 -15.44 9.42 1.06
CA GLU A 34 -14.99 9.63 -0.32
C GLU A 34 -13.46 9.84 -0.42
N ALA A 35 -12.88 10.59 0.53
CA ALA A 35 -11.45 10.82 0.59
C ALA A 35 -10.69 9.51 0.92
N GLY A 36 -11.20 8.70 1.84
CA GLY A 36 -10.67 7.38 2.17
C GLY A 36 -10.65 6.43 0.97
N PHE A 37 -11.70 6.43 0.14
CA PHE A 37 -11.73 5.63 -1.08
C PHE A 37 -10.69 6.10 -2.11
N LEU A 38 -10.48 7.40 -2.27
CA LEU A 38 -9.44 7.94 -3.14
C LEU A 38 -8.04 7.52 -2.69
N VAL A 39 -7.77 7.56 -1.38
CA VAL A 39 -6.49 7.13 -0.82
C VAL A 39 -6.30 5.61 -0.97
N LEU A 40 -7.36 4.82 -0.77
CA LEU A 40 -7.33 3.37 -0.96
C LEU A 40 -7.03 3.00 -2.42
N GLU A 41 -7.68 3.66 -3.38
CA GLU A 41 -7.41 3.46 -4.81
C GLU A 41 -5.94 3.75 -5.12
N THR A 42 -5.45 4.93 -4.70
CA THR A 42 -4.05 5.34 -4.88
C THR A 42 -3.07 4.32 -4.26
N ALA A 43 -3.38 3.81 -3.06
CA ALA A 43 -2.58 2.79 -2.39
C ALA A 43 -2.48 1.51 -3.24
N LEU A 44 -3.60 1.06 -3.81
CA LEU A 44 -3.67 -0.19 -4.56
C LEU A 44 -3.08 -0.08 -5.97
N GLU A 45 -3.12 1.10 -6.59
CA GLU A 45 -2.35 1.39 -7.80
C GLU A 45 -0.83 1.33 -7.53
N CYS A 46 -0.38 1.91 -6.40
CA CYS A 46 1.01 1.79 -5.96
C CYS A 46 1.40 0.32 -5.70
N PHE A 47 0.52 -0.46 -5.08
CA PHE A 47 0.73 -1.89 -4.89
C PHE A 47 0.92 -2.62 -6.23
N ASP A 48 0.07 -2.37 -7.22
CA ASP A 48 0.17 -3.01 -8.52
C ASP A 48 1.47 -2.63 -9.25
N ARG A 49 1.84 -1.34 -9.21
CA ARG A 49 3.12 -0.87 -9.77
C ARG A 49 4.32 -1.54 -9.10
N MET A 50 4.31 -1.64 -7.77
CA MET A 50 5.34 -2.33 -7.01
C MET A 50 5.45 -3.81 -7.44
N ARG A 51 4.32 -4.51 -7.60
CA ARG A 51 4.33 -5.91 -8.05
C ARG A 51 4.83 -6.08 -9.49
N GLN A 52 4.55 -5.14 -10.37
CA GLN A 52 5.12 -5.14 -11.73
C GLN A 52 6.64 -4.98 -11.69
N ALA A 53 7.13 -4.00 -10.94
CA ALA A 53 8.56 -3.75 -10.78
C ALA A 53 9.29 -4.96 -10.18
N GLN A 54 8.72 -5.57 -9.13
CA GLN A 54 9.27 -6.78 -8.51
C GLN A 54 9.42 -7.94 -9.48
N LYS A 55 8.46 -8.14 -10.40
CA LYS A 55 8.57 -9.19 -11.43
C LYS A 55 9.72 -8.93 -12.39
N ILE A 56 9.95 -7.68 -12.75
CA ILE A 56 11.07 -7.28 -13.62
C ILE A 56 12.39 -7.50 -12.88
N VAL A 57 12.52 -7.01 -11.65
CA VAL A 57 13.74 -7.18 -10.83
C VAL A 57 14.04 -8.65 -10.56
N ALA A 58 13.03 -9.48 -10.31
CA ALA A 58 13.22 -10.91 -10.11
C ALA A 58 13.73 -11.63 -11.35
N LYS A 59 13.40 -11.13 -12.55
CA LYS A 59 13.84 -11.69 -13.83
C LYS A 59 15.21 -11.17 -14.26
N ASP A 60 15.42 -9.86 -14.18
CA ASP A 60 16.56 -9.17 -14.80
C ASP A 60 17.69 -8.88 -13.79
N GLY A 61 17.40 -9.00 -12.49
CA GLY A 61 18.31 -8.69 -11.40
C GLY A 61 18.21 -7.25 -10.90
N ILE A 62 18.94 -6.95 -9.83
CA ILE A 62 18.94 -5.62 -9.17
C ILE A 62 19.87 -4.61 -9.84
N THR A 63 20.70 -5.06 -10.79
CA THR A 63 21.66 -4.24 -11.54
C THR A 63 21.49 -4.43 -13.04
N ALA A 64 21.79 -3.40 -13.82
CA ALA A 64 21.84 -3.43 -15.28
C ALA A 64 23.15 -2.81 -15.77
N THR A 65 23.69 -3.33 -16.88
CA THR A 65 24.87 -2.76 -17.54
C THR A 65 24.42 -1.78 -18.61
N ASP A 66 24.98 -0.58 -18.62
CA ASP A 66 24.68 0.42 -19.65
C ASP A 66 25.49 0.22 -20.94
N ARG A 67 25.25 1.08 -21.94
CA ARG A 67 25.94 1.02 -23.24
C ARG A 67 27.46 1.21 -23.18
N PHE A 68 27.99 1.69 -22.05
CA PHE A 68 29.42 1.91 -21.82
C PHE A 68 30.05 0.80 -20.96
N GLY A 69 29.31 -0.27 -20.65
CA GLY A 69 29.80 -1.37 -19.82
C GLY A 69 29.77 -1.09 -18.31
N GLN A 70 29.16 0.02 -17.87
CA GLN A 70 29.09 0.34 -16.44
C GLN A 70 27.90 -0.36 -15.78
N VAL A 71 28.14 -0.99 -14.62
CA VAL A 71 27.08 -1.61 -13.80
C VAL A 71 26.38 -0.53 -12.99
N LYS A 72 25.06 -0.43 -13.12
CA LYS A 72 24.19 0.52 -12.42
C LYS A 72 22.99 -0.18 -11.80
N VAL A 73 22.31 0.49 -10.87
CA VAL A 73 21.03 -0.01 -10.33
C VAL A 73 20.02 -0.16 -11.46
N HIS A 74 19.31 -1.30 -11.47
CA HIS A 74 18.28 -1.56 -12.47
C HIS A 74 17.12 -0.54 -12.30
N PRO A 75 16.63 0.13 -13.36
CA PRO A 75 15.57 1.15 -13.24
C PRO A 75 14.31 0.67 -12.51
N ALA A 76 13.93 -0.60 -12.70
CA ALA A 76 12.80 -1.21 -11.99
C ALA A 76 12.96 -1.22 -10.46
N VAL A 77 14.19 -1.24 -9.92
CA VAL A 77 14.42 -1.14 -8.47
C VAL A 77 13.97 0.23 -7.94
N LEU A 78 14.18 1.30 -8.72
CA LEU A 78 13.72 2.64 -8.35
C LEU A 78 12.20 2.72 -8.38
N VAL A 79 11.57 2.14 -9.41
CA VAL A 79 10.11 2.05 -9.52
C VAL A 79 9.51 1.28 -8.34
N GLU A 80 10.10 0.14 -7.97
CA GLU A 80 9.67 -0.64 -6.81
C GLU A 80 9.77 0.18 -5.53
N ARG A 81 10.90 0.84 -5.30
CA ARG A 81 11.15 1.67 -4.12
C ARG A 81 10.09 2.77 -3.99
N ASP A 82 9.86 3.51 -5.07
CA ASP A 82 8.97 4.67 -5.04
C ASP A 82 7.50 4.24 -4.90
N ALA A 83 7.09 3.17 -5.59
CA ALA A 83 5.76 2.59 -5.45
C ALA A 83 5.51 2.03 -4.04
N LYS A 84 6.50 1.34 -3.45
CA LYS A 84 6.42 0.85 -2.07
C LYS A 84 6.29 2.01 -1.08
N ALA A 85 7.04 3.09 -1.28
CA ALA A 85 6.93 4.28 -0.43
C ALA A 85 5.57 4.96 -0.57
N GLY A 86 5.02 5.07 -1.79
CA GLY A 86 3.67 5.57 -2.06
C GLY A 86 2.59 4.75 -1.35
N LEU A 87 2.64 3.42 -1.48
CA LEU A 87 1.75 2.49 -0.78
C LEU A 87 1.79 2.71 0.74
N LEU A 88 2.97 2.72 1.35
CA LEU A 88 3.10 2.90 2.80
C LEU A 88 2.61 4.27 3.29
N ARG A 89 2.82 5.33 2.51
CA ARG A 89 2.29 6.67 2.83
C ARG A 89 0.76 6.71 2.76
N ALA A 90 0.17 6.14 1.71
CA ALA A 90 -1.28 6.08 1.56
C ALA A 90 -1.93 5.24 2.67
N LEU A 91 -1.35 4.10 3.03
CA LEU A 91 -1.82 3.27 4.15
C LEU A 91 -1.74 4.00 5.50
N ARG A 92 -0.68 4.79 5.73
CA ARG A 92 -0.56 5.64 6.93
C ARG A 92 -1.60 6.76 6.94
N ALA A 93 -1.88 7.38 5.80
CA ALA A 93 -2.86 8.44 5.67
C ALA A 93 -4.30 7.98 5.98
N MET A 94 -4.64 6.72 5.72
CA MET A 94 -5.95 6.15 6.10
C MET A 94 -6.08 5.86 7.61
N ASN A 95 -5.07 6.19 8.42
CA ASN A 95 -5.03 5.95 9.86
C ASN A 95 -5.46 4.52 10.26
N LEU A 96 -5.06 3.51 9.47
CA LEU A 96 -5.24 2.08 9.82
C LEU A 96 -4.42 1.66 11.06
N GLN A 97 -3.83 2.61 11.78
CA GLN A 97 -3.17 2.39 13.05
C GLN A 97 -4.26 2.11 14.08
N ILE A 98 -4.25 0.91 14.63
CA ILE A 98 -4.89 0.62 15.92
C ILE A 98 -4.34 1.68 16.88
N GLU A 99 -5.20 2.52 17.45
CA GLU A 99 -4.77 3.36 18.56
C GLU A 99 -4.21 2.44 19.65
N PRO A 100 -3.02 2.69 20.20
CA PRO A 100 -2.75 2.15 21.51
C PRO A 100 -3.82 2.75 22.42
N LEU A 101 -4.68 1.89 22.98
CA LEU A 101 -5.56 2.27 24.09
C LEU A 101 -4.66 2.82 25.18
N ASN A 102 -4.52 4.15 25.23
CA ASN A 102 -3.56 4.79 26.12
C ASN A 102 -4.21 4.87 27.50
N ASP A 103 -4.33 3.72 28.18
CA ASP A 103 -4.83 3.59 29.56
C ASP A 103 -3.78 4.04 30.60
N ALA A 104 -2.74 4.77 30.20
CA ALA A 104 -1.72 5.27 31.12
C ALA A 104 -2.15 6.61 31.75
N ILE A 105 -3.19 6.57 32.59
CA ILE A 105 -3.30 7.45 33.75
C ILE A 105 -2.12 7.09 34.67
N GLY A 106 -1.01 7.84 34.61
CA GLY A 106 0.10 7.55 35.51
C GLY A 106 1.46 8.09 35.14
N ARG A 107 1.65 9.41 35.30
CA ARG A 107 2.94 9.89 35.82
C ARG A 107 2.70 11.07 36.75
N PRO A 108 2.82 10.91 38.07
CA PRO A 108 2.84 12.06 38.95
C PRO A 108 4.08 12.91 38.65
N PRO A 109 3.98 14.25 38.73
CA PRO A 109 5.14 15.12 38.65
C PRO A 109 6.06 14.82 39.85
N GLY A 110 7.30 14.45 39.57
CA GLY A 110 8.31 14.22 40.60
C GLY A 110 8.65 15.52 41.31
N SER A 111 8.59 15.51 42.64
CA SER A 111 9.19 16.49 43.56
C SER A 111 10.70 16.34 43.62
#